data_AF-A0A1F4W3Q6-F1
#
_entry.id   AF-A0A1F4W3Q6-F1
#
_cell.length_a   1.000
_cell.length_b   1.000
_cell.length_c   1.000
_cell.angle_alpha   90.00
_cell.angle_beta   90.00
_cell.angle_gamma   90.00
#
_symmetry.space_group_name_H-M   'P 1'
#
loop_
_entity.id
_entity.type
_entity.pdbx_description
1 polymer ?
#
loop_
_entity_poly.entity_id
_entity_poly.type
_entity_poly.pdbx_seq_one_letter_code
_entity_poly.pdbx_strand_id
1 'polypeptide(L)' 'MVDLRCETDFVARTEVFQNLGKELCLQVASMDPQSVAELLEQEYIREPEKKMADLVGEASGTLGEHVKIERFVRYDI' A
#
# COMPACT_ATOMS: atom_id res chain seq x y z
N MET A 1 -6.00 -1.63 9.46
CA MET A 1 -4.98 -0.59 9.75
C MET A 1 -3.71 -0.94 9.01
N VAL A 2 -3.11 0.00 8.29
CA VAL A 2 -1.84 -0.19 7.58
C VAL A 2 -0.86 0.90 8.05
N ASP A 3 0.36 0.52 8.38
CA ASP A 3 1.47 1.42 8.73
C ASP A 3 2.32 1.60 7.46
N LEU A 4 2.13 2.73 6.78
CA LEU A 4 2.84 3.12 5.57
C LEU A 4 3.89 4.18 5.92
N ARG A 5 5.14 3.94 5.55
CA ARG A 5 6.28 4.80 5.87
C ARG A 5 6.78 5.53 4.63
N CYS A 6 7.17 6.77 4.84
CA CYS A 6 7.92 7.63 3.94
C CYS A 6 9.04 8.32 4.74
N GLU A 7 10.01 8.91 4.05
CA GLU A 7 11.14 9.65 4.60
C GLU A 7 10.77 11.07 5.04
N THR A 8 9.93 11.79 4.29
CA THR A 8 9.59 13.19 4.57
C THR A 8 8.11 13.42 4.90
N ASP A 9 7.82 14.45 5.70
CA ASP A 9 6.45 14.84 6.04
C ASP A 9 5.72 15.53 4.89
N PHE A 10 6.46 16.09 3.93
CA PHE A 10 5.90 16.64 2.69
C PHE A 10 5.21 15.54 1.88
N VAL A 11 5.88 14.39 1.68
CA VAL A 11 5.31 13.24 0.95
C VAL A 11 4.08 12.68 1.66
N ALA A 12 4.12 12.54 2.99
CA ALA A 12 2.99 12.04 3.79
C ALA A 12 1.69 12.83 3.59
N ARG A 13 1.78 14.11 3.20
CA ARG A 13 0.63 15.00 2.99
C ARG A 13 0.12 15.02 1.55
N THR A 14 0.81 14.36 0.62
CA THR A 14 0.40 14.31 -0.79
C THR A 14 -0.82 13.40 -0.99
N GLU A 15 -1.64 13.73 -1.99
CA GLU A 15 -2.78 12.89 -2.34
C GLU A 15 -2.36 11.51 -2.84
N VAL A 16 -1.23 11.43 -3.55
CA VAL A 16 -0.67 10.16 -4.05
C VAL A 16 -0.38 9.21 -2.89
N PHE A 17 0.32 9.69 -1.85
CA PHE A 17 0.64 8.87 -0.68
C PHE A 17 -0.61 8.48 0.12
N GLN A 18 -1.52 9.43 0.34
CA GLN A 18 -2.76 9.16 1.07
C GLN A 18 -3.67 8.17 0.34
N ASN A 19 -3.75 8.25 -0.99
CA ASN A 19 -4.52 7.33 -1.80
C ASN A 19 -3.89 5.93 -1.80
N LEU A 20 -2.56 5.82 -1.91
CA LEU A 20 -1.88 4.53 -1.74
C LEU A 20 -2.25 3.87 -0.41
N GLY A 21 -2.23 4.62 0.70
CA GLY A 21 -2.63 4.10 2.00
C GLY A 21 -4.08 3.58 2.05
N LYS A 22 -5.01 4.26 1.36
CA LYS A 22 -6.42 3.82 1.25
C LYS A 22 -6.55 2.55 0.44
N GLU A 23 -5.88 2.47 -0.71
CA GLU A 23 -5.94 1.29 -1.58
C GLU A 23 -5.31 0.07 -0.90
N LEU A 24 -4.19 0.25 -0.19
CA LEU A 24 -3.60 -0.81 0.64
C LEU A 24 -4.57 -1.29 1.74
N CYS A 25 -5.28 -0.37 2.40
CA CYS A 25 -6.28 -0.75 3.41
C CYS A 25 -7.45 -1.53 2.79
N LEU A 26 -7.95 -1.09 1.64
CA LEU A 26 -9.04 -1.78 0.92
C LEU A 26 -8.61 -3.18 0.49
N GLN A 27 -7.39 -3.32 -0.03
CA GLN A 27 -6.81 -4.59 -0.42
C GLN A 27 -6.72 -5.54 0.77
N VAL A 28 -6.12 -5.11 1.89
CA VAL A 28 -5.99 -5.91 3.11
C VAL A 28 -7.37 -6.34 3.64
N ALA A 29 -8.34 -5.42 3.66
CA ALA A 29 -9.70 -5.70 4.13
C ALA A 29 -10.45 -6.70 3.24
N SER A 30 -10.08 -6.81 1.96
CA SER A 30 -10.82 -7.64 1.00
C SER A 30 -10.15 -9.00 0.77
N MET A 31 -8.81 -9.05 0.71
CA MET A 31 -8.06 -10.25 0.32
C MET A 31 -7.52 -11.09 1.48
N ASP A 32 -7.60 -10.57 2.70
CA ASP A 32 -7.09 -11.24 3.91
C ASP A 32 -5.64 -11.75 3.84
N PRO A 33 -4.66 -10.93 3.37
CA PRO A 33 -3.26 -11.34 3.37
C PRO A 33 -2.79 -11.58 4.81
N GLN A 34 -1.98 -12.63 5.01
CA GLN A 34 -1.42 -12.97 6.32
C GLN A 34 -0.06 -12.32 6.56
N SER A 35 0.59 -11.80 5.51
CA SER A 35 1.89 -11.14 5.61
C SER A 35 2.05 -9.98 4.61
N VAL A 36 3.03 -9.10 4.86
CA VAL A 36 3.37 -8.02 3.92
C VAL A 36 3.87 -8.57 2.59
N ALA A 37 4.63 -9.67 2.61
CA ALA A 37 5.10 -10.31 1.38
C ALA A 37 3.92 -10.82 0.54
N GLU A 38 2.96 -11.49 1.17
CA GLU A 38 1.75 -11.97 0.51
C GLU A 38 0.91 -10.80 -0.05
N LEU A 39 0.70 -9.75 0.74
CA LEU A 39 -0.01 -8.54 0.28
C LEU A 39 0.64 -7.95 -0.98
N LEU A 40 1.97 -7.89 -1.06
CA LEU A 40 2.69 -7.33 -2.19
C LEU A 40 2.59 -8.19 -3.46
N GLU A 41 2.47 -9.51 -3.31
CA GLU A 41 2.32 -10.45 -4.42
C GLU A 41 0.90 -10.52 -5.00
N GLN A 42 -0.10 -10.09 -4.22
CA GLN A 42 -1.50 -10.08 -4.63
C GLN A 42 -1.76 -9.17 -5.83
N GLU A 43 -2.69 -9.60 -6.68
CA GLU A 43 -3.30 -8.78 -7.73
C GLU A 43 -4.15 -7.68 -7.10
N TYR A 44 -4.03 -6.47 -7.64
CA TYR A 44 -4.75 -5.32 -7.15
C TYR A 44 -6.23 -5.42 -7.54
N ILE A 45 -7.15 -5.31 -6.57
CA ILE A 45 -8.59 -5.52 -6.79
C ILE A 45 -9.19 -4.61 -7.86
N ARG A 46 -8.71 -3.37 -7.98
CA ARG A 46 -9.25 -2.44 -8.98
C ARG A 46 -8.68 -2.64 -10.37
N GLU A 47 -7.42 -3.09 -10.44
CA GLU A 47 -6.69 -3.31 -11.69
C GLU A 47 -5.94 -4.65 -11.57
N PRO A 48 -6.61 -5.79 -11.86
CA PRO A 48 -6.04 -7.12 -11.67
C PRO A 48 -4.77 -7.39 -12.49
N GLU A 49 -4.51 -6.58 -13.51
CA GLU A 49 -3.29 -6.64 -14.32
C GLU A 49 -2.02 -6.18 -13.57
N LYS A 50 -2.18 -5.51 -12.43
CA LYS A 50 -1.08 -5.00 -11.60
C LYS A 50 -1.01 -5.72 -10.26
N LYS A 51 0.20 -5.91 -9.76
CA LYS A 51 0.40 -6.34 -8.38
C LYS A 51 0.44 -5.16 -7.42
N MET A 52 0.16 -5.42 -6.16
CA MET A 52 0.33 -4.41 -5.11
C MET A 52 1.77 -3.92 -4.98
N ALA A 53 2.76 -4.77 -5.25
CA ALA A 53 4.16 -4.37 -5.33
C ALA A 53 4.41 -3.28 -6.39
N ASP A 54 3.80 -3.43 -7.57
CA ASP A 54 3.95 -2.46 -8.66
C ASP A 54 3.34 -1.12 -8.28
N LEU A 55 2.18 -1.13 -7.61
CA LEU A 55 1.51 0.07 -7.11
C LEU A 55 2.39 0.85 -6.12
N VAL A 56 3.04 0.15 -5.18
CA VAL A 56 3.96 0.77 -4.21
C VAL A 56 5.22 1.29 -4.90
N GLY A 57 5.72 0.57 -5.91
CA GLY A 57 6.86 0.99 -6.74
C GLY A 57 6.56 2.23 -7.57
N GLU A 58 5.40 2.28 -8.24
CA GLU A 58 4.93 3.44 -9.01
C GLU A 58 4.77 4.68 -8.12
N ALA A 59 4.20 4.51 -6.93
CA ALA A 59 4.09 5.59 -5.96
C ALA A 59 5.47 6.08 -5.49
N SER A 60 6.39 5.17 -5.17
CA SER A 60 7.77 5.52 -4.79
C SER A 60 8.49 6.29 -5.90
N GLY A 61 8.34 5.86 -7.16
CA GLY A 61 8.92 6.55 -8.32
C GLY A 61 8.30 7.92 -8.58
N THR A 62 6.98 8.05 -8.42
CA THR A 62 6.25 9.32 -8.61
C THR A 62 6.58 10.34 -7.53
N LEU A 63 6.72 9.88 -6.29
CA LEU A 63 7.05 10.72 -5.14
C LEU A 63 8.54 11.03 -5.05
N GLY A 64 9.39 10.25 -5.73
CA GLY A 64 10.84 10.39 -5.70
C GLY A 64 11.45 10.01 -4.34
N GLU A 65 10.75 9.18 -3.56
CA GLU A 65 11.08 8.87 -2.18
C GLU A 65 10.77 7.40 -1.88
N HIS A 66 11.52 6.78 -0.96
CA HIS A 66 11.32 5.39 -0.60
C HIS A 66 10.05 5.20 0.25
N VAL A 67 9.00 4.61 -0.33
CA VAL A 67 7.76 4.26 0.36
C VAL A 67 7.74 2.77 0.68
N LYS A 68 7.43 2.41 1.93
CA LYS A 68 7.33 1.00 2.36
C LYS A 68 6.19 0.74 3.32
N ILE A 69 5.66 -0.47 3.27
CA ILE A 69 4.69 -0.99 4.24
C ILE A 69 5.47 -1.59 5.40
N GLU A 70 5.33 -1.04 6.61
CA GLU A 70 6.01 -1.56 7.80
C GLU A 70 5.24 -2.74 8.41
N ARG A 71 3.92 -2.60 8.51
CA ARG A 71 3.02 -3.62 9.07
C ARG A 71 1.58 -3.29 8.71
N PHE A 72 0.71 -4.29 8.82
CA PHE A 72 -0.73 -4.07 8.82
C PHE A 72 -1.40 -4.96 9.86
N VAL A 73 -2.62 -4.60 10.22
CA VAL A 73 -3.51 -5.39 11.06
C VAL A 73 -4.90 -5.31 10.44
N ARG A 74 -5.48 -6.47 10.15
CA ARG A 74 -6.89 -6.60 9.78
C ARG A 74 -7.68 -7.04 11.01
N TYR A 75 -8.81 -6.38 11.24
CA TYR A 75 -9.80 -6.82 12.22
C TYR A 75 -11.01 -7.31 11.44
N ASP A 76 -11.60 -8.41 11.88
CA ASP A 76 -12.82 -8.99 11.32
C ASP A 76 -13.80 -9.29 12.47
N ILE A 77 -15.11 -9.32 12.19
CA ILE A 77 -16.18 -9.52 13.17
C ILE A 77 -16.77 -10.92 13.06
#